data_AF-A0A090R0L5-F1
#
_entry.id   AF-A0A090R0L5-F1
#
_cell.length_a   1.000
_cell.length_b   1.000
_cell.length_c   1.000
_cell.angle_alpha   90.00
_cell.angle_beta   90.00
_cell.angle_gamma   90.00
#
_symmetry.space_group_name_H-M   'P 1'
#
loop_
_entity.id
_entity.type
_entity.pdbx_description
1 polymer ?
#
loop_
_entity_poly.entity_id
_entity_poly.type
_entity_poly.pdbx_seq_one_letter_code
_entity_poly.pdbx_strand_id
1 'polypeptide(L)'
;MIAPGVIDRKSVDQPVQTGYKAVDSMIPIGRGQRELIIGDRQIGKTAMAIDAIINQKNSGIYSVYVAIGQKASTIANVVRKLEEHGALSNTIVVVASASEAAALQYLAPYSGCAMGEYFRDRGEDA
;
A
#
# COMPACT_ATOMS: atom_id res chain seq x y z
N MET A 1 6.69 17.80 2.78
CA MET A 1 7.17 17.86 1.39
C MET A 1 6.00 18.29 0.50
N ILE A 2 6.23 19.08 -0.53
CA ILE A 2 5.17 19.47 -1.48
C ILE A 2 5.19 18.41 -2.60
N ALA A 3 4.03 17.93 -3.03
CA ALA A 3 3.94 16.95 -4.11
C ALA A 3 4.56 17.47 -5.42
N PRO A 4 5.05 16.59 -6.32
CA PRO A 4 5.62 17.00 -7.61
C PRO A 4 4.69 17.93 -8.39
N GLY A 5 5.29 18.97 -8.98
CA GLY A 5 4.60 19.97 -9.78
C GLY A 5 4.02 19.36 -11.06
N VAL A 6 3.21 20.14 -11.78
CA VAL A 6 2.57 19.65 -13.01
C VAL A 6 3.60 19.22 -14.06
N ILE A 7 4.70 19.97 -14.19
CA ILE A 7 5.75 19.71 -15.19
C ILE A 7 6.61 18.49 -14.85
N ASP A 8 6.66 18.09 -13.58
CA ASP A 8 7.45 16.95 -13.11
C ASP A 8 6.69 15.61 -13.23
N ARG A 9 5.43 15.65 -13.69
CA ARG A 9 4.58 14.46 -13.82
C ARG A 9 4.62 13.90 -15.24
N LYS A 10 4.54 12.58 -15.32
CA LYS A 10 4.33 11.82 -16.56
C LYS A 10 2.95 11.17 -16.53
N SER A 11 2.34 10.98 -17.70
CA SER A 11 1.17 10.11 -17.83
C SER A 11 1.49 8.69 -17.36
N VAL A 12 0.56 8.08 -16.64
CA VAL A 12 0.65 6.70 -16.18
C VAL A 12 0.53 5.75 -17.37
N ASP A 13 1.56 4.93 -17.59
CA ASP A 13 1.66 4.02 -18.75
C ASP A 13 1.99 2.57 -18.36
N GLN A 14 2.37 2.30 -17.12
CA GLN A 14 2.75 0.97 -16.64
C GLN A 14 1.69 0.37 -15.69
N PRO A 15 1.36 -0.93 -15.79
CA PRO A 15 0.35 -1.55 -14.95
C PRO A 15 0.89 -1.95 -13.57
N VAL A 16 -0.03 -2.04 -12.60
CA VAL A 16 0.12 -2.69 -11.31
C VAL A 16 -0.91 -3.80 -11.23
N GLN A 17 -0.45 -5.05 -11.26
CA GLN A 17 -1.34 -6.22 -11.28
C GLN A 17 -1.75 -6.58 -9.86
N THR A 18 -3.05 -6.58 -9.55
CA THR A 18 -3.55 -6.94 -8.21
C THR A 18 -3.62 -8.45 -7.99
N GLY A 19 -3.70 -9.24 -9.06
CA GLY A 19 -3.93 -10.68 -9.02
C GLY A 19 -5.42 -11.06 -9.04
N TYR A 20 -6.32 -10.07 -8.98
CA TYR A 20 -7.75 -10.27 -9.09
C TYR A 20 -8.21 -10.04 -10.52
N LYS A 21 -8.62 -11.10 -11.21
CA LYS A 21 -9.15 -11.01 -12.59
C LYS A 21 -10.23 -9.93 -12.75
N ALA A 22 -11.16 -9.83 -11.80
CA ALA A 22 -12.24 -8.85 -11.86
C ALA A 22 -11.72 -7.40 -11.83
N VAL A 23 -10.63 -7.14 -11.10
CA VAL A 23 -10.02 -5.82 -10.98
C VAL A 23 -9.12 -5.56 -12.18
N ASP A 24 -8.17 -6.46 -12.42
CA ASP A 24 -7.14 -6.27 -13.44
C ASP A 24 -7.72 -6.18 -14.87
N SER A 25 -8.94 -6.68 -15.10
CA SER A 25 -9.64 -6.56 -16.40
C SER A 25 -10.59 -5.37 -16.49
N MET A 26 -11.40 -5.09 -15.45
CA MET A 26 -12.46 -4.08 -15.52
C MET A 26 -12.02 -2.72 -14.96
N ILE A 27 -11.11 -2.71 -14.00
CA ILE A 27 -10.65 -1.53 -13.26
C ILE A 27 -9.10 -1.62 -13.12
N PRO A 28 -8.34 -1.56 -14.23
CA PRO A 28 -6.90 -1.70 -14.19
C PRO A 28 -6.26 -0.54 -13.41
N ILE A 29 -5.24 -0.86 -12.62
CA ILE A 29 -4.49 0.10 -11.81
C ILE A 29 -3.12 0.32 -12.47
N GLY A 30 -2.70 1.58 -12.64
CA GLY A 30 -1.39 1.93 -13.15
C GLY A 30 -0.42 2.48 -12.10
N ARG A 31 0.88 2.45 -12.38
CA ARG A 31 1.94 2.98 -11.51
C ARG A 31 1.81 4.50 -11.37
N GLY A 32 1.64 5.00 -10.14
CA GLY A 32 1.37 6.41 -9.86
C GLY A 32 -0.12 6.80 -9.88
N GLN A 33 -1.03 5.85 -10.11
CA GLN A 33 -2.48 6.06 -9.94
C GLN A 33 -2.89 6.05 -8.46
N ARG A 34 -4.00 6.70 -8.14
CA ARG A 34 -4.66 6.60 -6.83
C ARG A 34 -5.99 5.88 -7.02
N GLU A 35 -6.11 4.68 -6.47
CA GLU A 35 -7.30 3.85 -6.59
C GLU A 35 -7.97 3.64 -5.23
N LEU A 36 -9.29 3.87 -5.15
CA LEU A 36 -10.04 3.82 -3.90
C LEU A 36 -10.69 2.45 -3.69
N ILE A 37 -10.39 1.80 -2.56
CA ILE A 37 -11.11 0.61 -2.09
C ILE A 37 -12.13 1.01 -1.02
N ILE A 38 -13.41 1.10 -1.40
CA ILE A 38 -14.51 1.54 -0.51
C ILE A 38 -15.59 0.48 -0.34
N GLY A 39 -16.25 0.49 0.82
CA GLY A 39 -17.45 -0.30 1.11
C GLY A 39 -17.57 -0.63 2.60
N ASP A 40 -18.58 -1.43 2.95
CA ASP A 40 -18.95 -1.75 4.33
C ASP A 40 -17.90 -2.57 5.10
N ARG A 41 -18.08 -2.69 6.41
CA ARG A 41 -17.18 -3.50 7.25
C ARG A 41 -17.24 -4.97 6.80
N GLN A 42 -16.10 -5.66 6.89
CA GLN A 42 -16.00 -7.12 6.65
C GLN A 42 -16.30 -7.61 5.22
N ILE A 43 -16.21 -6.75 4.19
CA ILE A 43 -16.38 -7.17 2.77
C ILE A 43 -15.07 -7.55 2.05
N GLY A 44 -13.95 -7.70 2.78
CA GLY A 44 -12.67 -8.08 2.17
C GLY A 44 -11.75 -6.94 1.72
N LYS A 45 -12.04 -5.67 2.06
CA LYS A 45 -11.17 -4.52 1.70
C LYS A 45 -9.69 -4.73 2.04
N THR A 46 -9.41 -5.19 3.25
CA THR A 46 -8.03 -5.45 3.71
C THR A 46 -7.43 -6.67 3.03
N ALA A 47 -8.22 -7.71 2.74
CA ALA A 47 -7.74 -8.89 2.04
C ALA A 47 -7.27 -8.52 0.62
N MET A 48 -8.09 -7.79 -0.12
CA MET A 48 -7.77 -7.30 -1.46
C MET A 48 -6.47 -6.47 -1.48
N ALA A 49 -6.29 -5.57 -0.51
CA ALA A 49 -5.07 -4.76 -0.42
C ALA A 49 -3.82 -5.60 -0.11
N ILE A 50 -3.91 -6.59 0.78
CA ILE A 50 -2.80 -7.46 1.13
C ILE A 50 -2.44 -8.38 -0.04
N ASP A 51 -3.44 -8.93 -0.74
CA ASP A 51 -3.21 -9.80 -1.89
C ASP A 51 -2.52 -9.03 -3.03
N ALA A 52 -2.88 -7.75 -3.24
CA ALA A 52 -2.19 -6.89 -4.20
C ALA A 52 -0.70 -6.69 -3.84
N ILE A 53 -0.38 -6.52 -2.55
CA ILE A 53 1.00 -6.46 -2.04
C ILE A 53 1.72 -7.80 -2.28
N ILE A 54 1.07 -8.92 -1.95
CA ILE A 54 1.67 -10.26 -2.14
C ILE A 54 1.98 -10.50 -3.62
N ASN A 55 1.11 -10.03 -4.53
CA ASN A 55 1.33 -10.16 -5.96
C ASN A 55 2.53 -9.33 -6.46
N GLN A 56 2.98 -8.31 -5.72
CA GLN A 56 4.14 -7.49 -6.07
C GLN A 56 5.49 -8.09 -5.61
N LYS A 57 5.51 -9.21 -4.90
CA LYS A 57 6.74 -9.75 -4.28
C LYS A 57 7.94 -9.88 -5.24
N ASN A 58 7.69 -10.11 -6.54
CA ASN A 58 8.71 -10.26 -7.57
C ASN A 58 8.55 -9.27 -8.74
N SER A 59 7.74 -8.22 -8.60
CA SER A 59 7.45 -7.28 -9.71
C SER A 59 8.42 -6.09 -9.77
N GLY A 60 9.30 -5.96 -8.77
CA GLY A 60 10.18 -4.80 -8.60
C GLY A 60 9.46 -3.56 -8.05
N ILE A 61 8.21 -3.71 -7.57
CA ILE A 61 7.44 -2.65 -6.92
C ILE A 61 7.53 -2.86 -5.41
N TYR A 62 8.10 -1.90 -4.68
CA TYR A 62 8.10 -1.90 -3.22
C TYR A 62 6.70 -1.65 -2.69
N SER A 63 6.38 -2.15 -1.49
CA SER A 63 5.06 -1.93 -0.89
C SER A 63 5.16 -1.23 0.45
N VAL A 64 4.22 -0.32 0.74
CA VAL A 64 4.09 0.32 2.06
C VAL A 64 2.68 0.10 2.59
N TYR A 65 2.56 -0.70 3.65
CA TYR A 65 1.29 -0.94 4.34
C TYR A 65 1.20 -0.11 5.61
N VAL A 66 0.28 0.86 5.65
CA VAL A 66 0.05 1.73 6.81
C VAL A 66 -1.22 1.30 7.54
N ALA A 67 -1.06 0.71 8.72
CA ALA A 67 -2.16 0.32 9.60
C ALA A 67 -2.51 1.45 10.58
N ILE A 68 -3.68 2.08 10.40
CA ILE A 68 -4.15 3.21 11.21
C ILE A 68 -5.36 2.77 12.04
N GLY A 69 -5.26 2.90 13.36
CA GLY A 69 -6.36 2.63 14.30
C GLY A 69 -6.82 1.16 14.32
N GLN A 70 -5.99 0.24 13.82
CA GLN A 70 -6.30 -1.19 13.80
C GLN A 70 -5.95 -1.85 15.13
N LYS A 71 -6.62 -2.97 15.45
CA LYS A 71 -6.25 -3.80 16.60
C LYS A 71 -4.87 -4.42 16.35
N ALA A 72 -4.00 -4.40 17.35
CA ALA A 72 -2.66 -4.97 17.26
C ALA A 72 -2.67 -6.45 16.79
N SER A 73 -3.63 -7.25 17.24
CA SER A 73 -3.78 -8.64 16.81
C SER A 73 -4.13 -8.79 15.32
N THR A 74 -4.94 -7.87 14.77
CA THR A 74 -5.23 -7.83 13.32
C THR A 74 -3.96 -7.53 12.54
N ILE A 75 -3.17 -6.55 12.98
CA ILE A 75 -1.92 -6.15 12.33
C ILE A 75 -0.91 -7.30 12.36
N ALA A 76 -0.73 -7.95 13.50
CA ALA A 76 0.16 -9.11 13.63
C ALA A 76 -0.21 -10.25 12.66
N ASN A 77 -1.51 -10.51 12.47
CA ASN A 77 -1.99 -11.49 11.49
C ASN A 77 -1.66 -11.08 10.05
N VAL A 78 -1.71 -9.78 9.72
CA VAL A 78 -1.33 -9.27 8.39
C VAL A 78 0.16 -9.47 8.15
N VAL A 79 1.01 -9.05 9.10
CA VAL A 79 2.47 -9.22 9.00
C VAL A 79 2.83 -10.68 8.83
N ARG A 80 2.23 -11.58 9.63
CA ARG A 80 2.45 -13.02 9.50
C ARG A 80 2.06 -13.54 8.12
N LYS A 81 0.91 -13.11 7.56
CA LYS A 81 0.53 -13.51 6.19
C LYS A 81 1.49 -13.00 5.13
N LEU A 82 1.98 -11.77 5.25
CA LEU A 82 3.00 -11.23 4.35
C LEU A 82 4.30 -12.04 4.42
N GLU A 83 4.70 -12.45 5.62
CA GLU A 83 5.87 -13.30 5.85
C GLU A 83 5.69 -14.71 5.26
N GLU A 84 4.56 -15.37 5.54
CA GLU A 84 4.19 -16.69 5.02
C GLU A 84 4.24 -16.75 3.48
N HIS A 85 3.86 -15.66 2.80
CA HIS A 85 3.86 -15.57 1.34
C HIS A 85 5.17 -14.99 0.76
N GLY A 86 6.15 -14.67 1.60
CA GLY A 86 7.46 -14.12 1.22
C GLY A 86 7.44 -12.64 0.80
N ALA A 87 6.32 -11.95 0.97
CA ALA A 87 6.14 -10.56 0.56
C ALA A 87 6.68 -9.53 1.57
N LEU A 88 6.90 -9.94 2.83
CA LEU A 88 7.37 -9.04 3.89
C LEU A 88 8.75 -8.44 3.59
N SER A 89 9.63 -9.19 2.90
CA SER A 89 10.97 -8.72 2.50
C SER A 89 10.94 -7.50 1.58
N ASN A 90 9.83 -7.30 0.86
CA ASN A 90 9.61 -6.21 -0.08
C ASN A 90 8.54 -5.21 0.42
N THR A 91 8.15 -5.29 1.70
CA THR A 91 7.06 -4.49 2.26
C THR A 91 7.48 -3.80 3.54
N ILE A 92 7.32 -2.47 3.59
CA ILE A 92 7.42 -1.68 4.82
C ILE A 92 6.05 -1.67 5.49
N VAL A 93 6.00 -1.95 6.79
CA VAL A 93 4.76 -1.91 7.59
C VAL A 93 4.86 -0.78 8.63
N VAL A 94 4.03 0.25 8.47
CA VAL A 94 3.89 1.36 9.43
C VAL A 94 2.67 1.11 10.29
N VAL A 95 2.84 1.17 11.62
CA VAL A 95 1.78 0.84 12.57
C VAL A 95 1.50 2.03 13.47
N ALA A 96 0.24 2.46 13.48
CA ALA A 96 -0.33 3.27 14.55
C ALA A 96 -1.60 2.59 15.06
N SER A 97 -1.48 1.80 16.12
CA SER A 97 -2.55 0.93 16.61
C SER A 97 -3.70 1.71 17.27
N ALA A 98 -4.85 1.05 17.44
CA ALA A 98 -6.03 1.64 18.09
C ALA A 98 -5.78 2.14 19.53
N SER A 99 -4.76 1.61 20.21
CA SER A 99 -4.35 1.99 21.57
C SER A 99 -3.39 3.17 21.63
N GLU A 100 -2.85 3.61 20.49
CA GLU A 100 -1.91 4.72 20.42
C GLU A 100 -2.62 6.08 20.33
N ALA A 101 -1.86 7.14 20.66
CA ALA A 101 -2.36 8.50 20.64
C ALA A 101 -2.90 8.90 19.26
N ALA A 102 -3.97 9.70 19.26
CA ALA A 102 -4.59 10.20 18.02
C ALA A 102 -3.61 10.94 17.10
N ALA A 103 -2.61 11.63 17.68
CA ALA A 103 -1.55 12.30 16.93
C ALA A 103 -0.71 11.31 16.10
N LEU A 104 -0.41 10.12 16.62
CA LEU A 104 0.32 9.08 15.90
C LEU A 104 -0.53 8.51 14.76
N GLN A 105 -1.81 8.23 15.02
CA GLN A 105 -2.74 7.74 13.98
C GLN A 105 -2.91 8.76 12.84
N TYR A 106 -2.94 10.05 13.17
CA TYR A 106 -3.01 11.14 12.19
C TYR A 106 -1.73 11.27 11.35
N LEU A 107 -0.54 11.10 11.96
CA LEU A 107 0.75 11.26 11.28
C LEU A 107 1.23 9.99 10.53
N ALA A 108 0.71 8.82 10.88
CA ALA A 108 1.05 7.54 10.26
C ALA A 108 0.97 7.53 8.71
N PRO A 109 -0.12 8.00 8.05
CA PRO A 109 -0.20 8.00 6.60
C PRO A 109 0.87 8.89 5.95
N TYR A 110 1.21 10.03 6.56
CA TYR A 110 2.27 10.91 6.06
C TYR A 110 3.65 10.27 6.20
N SER A 111 3.88 9.53 7.29
CA SER A 111 5.12 8.80 7.51
C SER A 111 5.29 7.68 6.48
N GLY A 112 4.23 6.90 6.21
CA GLY A 112 4.24 5.88 5.16
C GLY A 112 4.41 6.47 3.75
N CYS A 113 3.76 7.60 3.47
CA CYS A 113 3.95 8.32 2.20
C CYS A 113 5.43 8.71 2.01
N ALA A 114 6.06 9.34 3.01
CA ALA A 114 7.46 9.75 2.93
C ALA A 114 8.42 8.56 2.70
N MET A 115 8.10 7.37 3.24
CA MET A 115 8.86 6.15 2.97
C MET A 115 8.72 5.69 1.50
N GLY A 116 7.52 5.80 0.92
CA GLY A 116 7.30 5.51 -0.50
C GLY A 116 7.97 6.51 -1.45
N GLU A 117 7.95 7.80 -1.08
CA GLU A 117 8.60 8.88 -1.85
C GLU A 117 10.10 8.65 -2.03
N TYR A 118 10.76 8.01 -1.06
CA TYR A 118 12.18 7.63 -1.16
C TYR A 118 12.49 6.80 -2.41
N PHE A 119 11.61 5.84 -2.76
CA PHE A 119 11.77 4.97 -3.93
C PHE A 119 11.43 5.72 -5.21
N ARG A 120 10.30 6.44 -5.21
CA ARG A 120 9.85 7.29 -6.33
C ARG A 120 10.95 8.24 -6.80
N ASP A 121 11.58 8.95 -5.86
CA ASP A 121 12.58 9.98 -6.18
C ASP A 121 13.92 9.39 -6.67
N ARG A 122 14.09 8.06 -6.57
CA ARG A 122 15.24 7.30 -7.10
C ARG A 122 14.95 6.62 -8.44
N GLY A 123 13.76 6.83 -9.00
CA GLY A 123 13.34 6.15 -10.23
C GLY A 123 12.92 4.69 -10.01
N GLU A 124 12.63 4.32 -8.76
CA GLU A 124 12.06 3.03 -8.37
C GLU A 124 10.54 3.18 -8.17
N ASP A 125 9.82 2.07 -8.15
CA ASP A 125 8.36 2.04 -8.00
C ASP A 125 7.95 1.56 -6.61
N ALA A 126 6.97 2.24 -6.00
CA ALA A 126 6.40 1.92 -4.69
C ALA A 126 4.90 2.25 -4.62
#